data_AF-A0A0B0V7E7-F1
#
_entry.id   AF-A0A0B0V7E7-F1
#
_cell.length_a   1.000
_cell.length_b   1.000
_cell.length_c   1.000
_cell.angle_alpha   90.00
_cell.angle_beta   90.00
_cell.angle_gamma   90.00
#
_symmetry.space_group_name_H-M   'P 1'
#
loop_
_entity.id
_entity.type
_entity.pdbx_description
1 polymer ?
#
loop_
_entity_poly.entity_id
_entity_poly.type
_entity_poly.pdbx_seq_one_letter_code
_entity_poly.pdbx_strand_id
1 'polypeptide(L)'
;MEATVWGAYSIAYADGTCDAKEIAVLEKTIAALPAFAPFSGEIAQMSANIRARYEASPRSANAEALRQLADIAGTDDAVNVLCLCLDIADQDGIGPDEEAQLKKIAQALQLPLEQYL
;
A
#
# COMPACT_ATOMS: atom_id res chain seq x y z
N MET A 1 -2.54 -2.19 -10.57
CA MET A 1 -3.83 -2.19 -9.83
C MET A 1 -3.74 -3.02 -8.55
N GLU A 2 -3.58 -4.35 -8.63
CA GLU A 2 -3.51 -5.20 -7.43
C GLU A 2 -2.32 -4.85 -6.52
N ALA A 3 -1.11 -4.74 -7.09
CA ALA A 3 0.09 -4.29 -6.36
C ALA A 3 -0.08 -2.95 -5.64
N THR A 4 -0.84 -2.03 -6.23
CA THR A 4 -1.13 -0.71 -5.65
C THR A 4 -1.97 -0.83 -4.40
N VAL A 5 -3.02 -1.66 -4.42
CA VAL A 5 -3.88 -1.88 -3.23
C VAL A 5 -3.11 -2.64 -2.16
N TRP A 6 -2.34 -3.67 -2.55
CA TRP A 6 -1.46 -4.37 -1.61
C TRP A 6 -0.44 -3.47 -0.93
N GLY A 7 0.22 -2.56 -1.69
CA GLY A 7 1.14 -1.57 -1.16
C GLY A 7 0.47 -0.61 -0.18
N ALA A 8 -0.71 -0.11 -0.55
CA ALA A 8 -1.50 0.80 0.27
C ALA A 8 -1.89 0.16 1.63
N TYR A 9 -2.36 -1.09 1.63
CA TYR A 9 -2.64 -1.81 2.88
C TYR A 9 -1.38 -2.19 3.66
N SER A 10 -0.27 -2.46 2.97
CA SER A 10 1.02 -2.79 3.58
C SER A 10 1.56 -1.64 4.43
N ILE A 11 1.43 -0.40 3.94
CA ILE A 11 1.85 0.77 4.70
C ILE A 11 0.83 1.14 5.78
N ALA A 12 -0.48 1.06 5.50
CA ALA A 12 -1.51 1.39 6.48
C ALA A 12 -1.56 0.44 7.70
N TYR A 13 -0.97 -0.75 7.58
CA TYR A 13 -0.82 -1.72 8.68
C TYR A 13 0.63 -1.80 9.20
N ALA A 14 1.47 -0.81 8.91
CA ALA A 14 2.90 -0.86 9.25
C ALA A 14 3.15 -1.00 10.76
N ASP A 15 2.33 -0.36 11.60
CA ASP A 15 2.40 -0.44 13.06
C ASP A 15 1.74 -1.71 13.65
N GLY A 16 1.15 -2.54 12.78
CA GLY A 16 0.48 -3.79 13.14
C GLY A 16 -1.03 -3.66 13.40
N THR A 17 -1.56 -2.43 13.39
CA THR A 17 -2.98 -2.14 13.49
C THR A 17 -3.42 -1.22 12.36
N CYS A 18 -4.73 -1.11 12.14
CA CYS A 18 -5.31 -0.11 11.25
C CYS A 18 -6.77 0.06 11.69
N ASP A 19 -7.10 1.21 12.24
CA ASP A 19 -8.40 1.49 12.80
C ASP A 19 -9.44 1.81 11.71
N ALA A 20 -10.71 1.89 12.10
CA ALA A 20 -11.78 2.11 11.13
C ALA A 20 -11.69 3.46 10.39
N LYS A 21 -11.08 4.48 11.00
CA LYS A 21 -10.89 5.79 10.37
C LYS A 21 -9.74 5.72 9.37
N GLU A 22 -8.62 5.12 9.75
CA GLU A 22 -7.45 4.92 8.88
C GLU A 22 -7.85 4.13 7.63
N ILE A 23 -8.63 3.06 7.80
CA ILE A 23 -9.16 2.28 6.68
C ILE A 23 -10.08 3.12 5.78
N ALA A 24 -10.96 3.93 6.36
CA ALA A 24 -11.86 4.77 5.57
C ALA A 24 -11.10 5.83 4.77
N VAL A 25 -10.01 6.39 5.32
CA VAL A 25 -9.15 7.32 4.60
C VAL A 25 -8.35 6.61 3.51
N LEU A 26 -7.75 5.46 3.83
CA LEU A 26 -7.04 4.62 2.87
C LEU A 26 -7.90 4.27 1.65
N GLU A 27 -9.09 3.72 1.88
CA GLU A 27 -10.01 3.31 0.81
C GLU A 27 -10.46 4.51 -0.03
N LYS A 28 -10.65 5.67 0.60
CA LYS A 28 -10.97 6.92 -0.13
C LYS A 28 -9.80 7.37 -1.00
N THR A 29 -8.56 7.28 -0.51
CA THR A 29 -7.35 7.63 -1.28
C THR A 29 -7.21 6.69 -2.48
N ILE A 30 -7.38 5.39 -2.29
CA ILE A 30 -7.32 4.38 -3.36
C ILE A 30 -8.43 4.63 -4.40
N ALA A 31 -9.67 4.91 -3.95
CA ALA A 31 -10.80 5.15 -4.84
C ALA A 31 -10.68 6.44 -5.67
N ALA A 32 -9.88 7.41 -5.21
CA ALA A 32 -9.63 8.66 -5.93
C ALA A 32 -8.68 8.48 -7.12
N LEU A 33 -7.99 7.34 -7.24
CA LEU A 33 -7.07 7.08 -8.34
C LEU A 33 -7.84 6.95 -9.67
N PRO A 34 -7.55 7.78 -10.69
CA PRO A 34 -8.26 7.75 -11.97
C PRO A 34 -8.21 6.38 -12.66
N ALA A 35 -7.09 5.66 -12.52
CA ALA A 35 -6.92 4.31 -13.05
C ALA A 35 -7.92 3.29 -12.48
N PHE A 36 -8.53 3.58 -11.32
CA PHE A 36 -9.39 2.66 -10.59
C PHE A 36 -10.88 2.97 -10.79
N ALA A 37 -11.22 4.12 -11.36
CA ALA A 37 -12.59 4.53 -11.60
C ALA A 37 -13.44 3.47 -12.37
N PRO A 38 -12.92 2.79 -13.42
CA PRO A 38 -13.67 1.74 -14.12
C PRO A 38 -13.90 0.48 -13.27
N PHE A 39 -13.12 0.28 -12.21
CA PHE A 39 -13.05 -0.97 -11.42
C PHE A 39 -13.55 -0.79 -9.97
N SER A 40 -14.26 0.29 -9.66
CA SER A 40 -14.65 0.65 -8.28
C SER A 40 -15.26 -0.48 -7.46
N GLY A 41 -16.15 -1.30 -8.04
CA GLY A 41 -16.74 -2.46 -7.37
C GLY A 41 -15.76 -3.59 -7.07
N GLU A 42 -14.82 -3.85 -7.99
CA GLU A 42 -13.77 -4.86 -7.83
C GLU A 42 -12.74 -4.42 -6.78
N ILE A 43 -12.38 -3.13 -6.77
CA ILE A 43 -11.48 -2.54 -5.79
C ILE A 43 -12.05 -2.66 -4.38
N ALA A 44 -13.35 -2.39 -4.18
CA ALA A 44 -13.99 -2.54 -2.89
C ALA A 44 -13.93 -4.00 -2.38
N GLN A 45 -14.19 -4.97 -3.26
CA GLN A 45 -14.11 -6.38 -2.90
C GLN A 45 -12.67 -6.82 -2.60
N MET A 46 -11.70 -6.37 -3.40
CA MET A 46 -10.28 -6.68 -3.19
C MET A 46 -9.76 -6.07 -1.89
N SER A 47 -10.15 -4.83 -1.59
CA SER A 47 -9.84 -4.11 -0.36
C SER A 47 -10.33 -4.88 0.88
N ALA A 48 -11.60 -5.32 0.86
CA ALA A 48 -12.16 -6.15 1.93
C ALA A 48 -11.40 -7.47 2.12
N ASN A 49 -11.03 -8.14 1.03
CA ASN A 49 -10.27 -9.40 1.08
C ASN A 49 -8.85 -9.20 1.66
N ILE A 50 -8.14 -8.15 1.25
CA ILE A 50 -6.79 -7.84 1.72
C ILE A 50 -6.83 -7.48 3.20
N ARG A 51 -7.77 -6.63 3.61
CA ARG A 51 -8.01 -6.29 5.02
C ARG A 51 -8.20 -7.54 5.87
N ALA A 52 -9.08 -8.45 5.47
CA ALA A 52 -9.31 -9.70 6.20
C ALA A 52 -8.03 -10.56 6.32
N ARG A 53 -7.14 -10.52 5.31
CA ARG A 53 -5.84 -11.19 5.39
C ARG A 53 -4.88 -10.52 6.36
N TYR A 54 -4.85 -9.19 6.43
CA TYR A 54 -4.06 -8.47 7.42
C TYR A 54 -4.58 -8.74 8.84
N GLU A 55 -5.90 -8.75 9.05
CA GLU A 55 -6.51 -9.06 10.35
C GLU A 55 -6.23 -10.51 10.81
N ALA A 56 -6.27 -11.48 9.88
CA ALA A 56 -6.08 -12.89 10.21
C ALA A 56 -4.61 -13.33 10.25
N SER A 57 -3.76 -12.80 9.37
CA SER A 57 -2.36 -13.20 9.23
C SER A 57 -1.48 -12.06 8.67
N PRO A 58 -1.15 -11.05 9.49
CA PRO A 58 -0.43 -9.85 9.05
C PRO A 58 0.91 -10.15 8.37
N ARG A 59 1.64 -11.17 8.85
CA ARG A 59 2.95 -11.56 8.27
C ARG A 59 2.81 -12.15 6.88
N SER A 60 1.78 -12.98 6.66
CA SER A 60 1.50 -13.60 5.36
C SER A 60 0.99 -12.55 4.36
N ALA A 61 0.14 -11.63 4.82
CA ALA A 61 -0.34 -10.50 4.03
C ALA A 61 0.80 -9.59 3.58
N ASN A 62 1.71 -9.22 4.49
CA ASN A 62 2.91 -8.45 4.17
C ASN A 62 3.81 -9.16 3.14
N ALA A 63 4.04 -10.47 3.31
CA ALA A 63 4.85 -11.24 2.37
C ALA A 63 4.22 -11.25 0.96
N GLU A 64 2.90 -11.33 0.87
CA GLU A 64 2.20 -11.21 -0.40
C GLU A 64 2.31 -9.81 -0.99
N ALA A 65 2.12 -8.77 -0.18
CA ALA A 65 2.23 -7.40 -0.64
C ALA A 65 3.59 -7.12 -1.28
N LEU A 66 4.68 -7.57 -0.65
CA LEU A 66 6.03 -7.40 -1.19
C LEU A 66 6.25 -8.19 -2.50
N ARG A 67 5.61 -9.36 -2.68
CA ARG A 67 5.67 -10.09 -3.96
C ARG A 67 4.97 -9.31 -5.07
N GLN A 68 3.75 -8.85 -4.80
CA GLN A 68 2.96 -8.08 -5.76
C GLN A 68 3.67 -6.78 -6.17
N LEU A 69 4.35 -6.14 -5.21
CA LEU A 69 5.20 -4.97 -5.49
C LEU A 69 6.43 -5.34 -6.32
N ALA A 70 7.10 -6.45 -6.03
CA ALA A 70 8.23 -6.91 -6.82
C ALA A 70 7.86 -7.26 -8.27
N ASP A 71 6.63 -7.74 -8.51
CA ASP A 71 6.14 -8.07 -9.86
C ASP A 71 6.03 -6.85 -10.78
N ILE A 72 5.87 -5.65 -10.21
CA ILE A 72 5.81 -4.39 -10.97
C ILE A 72 7.13 -3.61 -10.98
N ALA A 73 8.20 -4.15 -10.36
CA ALA A 73 9.49 -3.48 -10.30
C ALA A 73 10.04 -3.18 -11.70
N GLY A 74 10.64 -1.99 -11.86
CA GLY A 74 11.19 -1.54 -13.14
C GLY A 74 10.15 -1.08 -14.18
N THR A 75 8.87 -1.00 -13.81
CA THR A 75 7.81 -0.42 -14.65
C THR A 75 7.46 1.00 -14.20
N ASP A 76 6.77 1.76 -15.05
CA ASP A 76 6.27 3.10 -14.70
C ASP A 76 5.30 3.07 -13.51
N ASP A 77 4.60 1.94 -13.31
CA ASP A 77 3.68 1.75 -12.19
C ASP A 77 4.42 1.71 -10.84
N ALA A 78 5.68 1.27 -10.81
CA ALA A 78 6.44 1.16 -9.57
C ALA A 78 6.58 2.52 -8.86
N VAL A 79 6.87 3.57 -9.63
CA VAL A 79 7.02 4.94 -9.09
C VAL A 79 5.69 5.43 -8.54
N ASN A 80 4.60 5.26 -9.31
CA ASN A 80 3.27 5.67 -8.88
C ASN A 80 2.84 4.96 -7.59
N VAL A 81 3.15 3.68 -7.44
CA VAL A 81 2.83 2.91 -6.23
C VAL A 81 3.68 3.35 -5.04
N LEU A 82 4.97 3.63 -5.23
CA LEU A 82 5.81 4.16 -4.16
C LEU A 82 5.30 5.52 -3.67
N CYS A 83 4.99 6.45 -4.58
CA CYS A 83 4.43 7.76 -4.24
C CYS A 83 3.12 7.62 -3.47
N LEU A 84 2.22 6.73 -3.91
CA LEU A 84 0.99 6.47 -3.17
C LEU A 84 1.26 5.98 -1.74
N CYS A 85 2.22 5.08 -1.55
CA CYS A 85 2.55 4.58 -0.21
C CYS A 85 3.11 5.69 0.68
N LEU A 86 3.88 6.61 0.12
CA LEU A 86 4.36 7.81 0.83
C LEU A 86 3.22 8.74 1.20
N ASP A 87 2.31 9.03 0.26
CA ASP A 87 1.13 9.90 0.50
C ASP A 87 0.22 9.33 1.60
N ILE A 88 0.18 8.01 1.76
CA ILE A 88 -0.59 7.36 2.84
C ILE A 88 0.14 7.48 4.18
N ALA A 89 1.45 7.23 4.21
CA ALA A 89 2.26 7.34 5.43
C ALA A 89 2.42 8.79 5.94
N ASP A 90 2.40 9.78 5.03
CA ASP A 90 2.63 11.18 5.39
C ASP A 90 1.34 11.94 5.79
N GLN A 91 0.22 11.24 5.97
CA GLN A 91 -1.06 11.90 6.32
C GLN A 91 -1.03 12.57 7.70
N ASP A 92 -0.30 11.99 8.64
CA ASP A 92 -0.04 12.53 9.99
C ASP A 92 1.45 12.53 10.35
N GLY A 93 2.30 12.31 9.34
CA GLY A 93 3.75 12.32 9.42
C GLY A 93 4.32 10.91 9.62
N ILE A 94 5.36 10.61 8.83
CA ILE A 94 5.92 9.26 8.74
C ILE A 94 6.56 8.81 10.07
N GLY A 95 5.96 7.80 10.70
CA GLY A 95 6.46 7.13 11.89
C GLY A 95 7.60 6.13 11.61
N PRO A 96 8.27 5.62 12.66
CA PRO A 96 9.41 4.70 12.49
C PRO A 96 9.02 3.35 11.86
N ASP A 97 7.82 2.83 12.17
CA ASP A 97 7.33 1.57 11.60
C ASP A 97 6.96 1.74 10.13
N GLU A 98 6.36 2.87 9.77
CA GLU A 98 6.06 3.26 8.40
C GLU A 98 7.33 3.48 7.58
N GLU A 99 8.32 4.18 8.12
CA GLU A 99 9.62 4.37 7.46
C GLU A 99 10.31 3.02 7.20
N ALA A 100 10.27 2.11 8.18
CA ALA A 100 10.82 0.76 8.03
C ALA A 100 10.05 -0.04 6.96
N GLN A 101 8.75 0.16 6.85
CA GLN A 101 7.92 -0.50 5.84
C GLN A 101 8.11 0.10 4.44
N LEU A 102 8.18 1.43 4.32
CA LEU A 102 8.51 2.15 3.08
C LEU A 102 9.86 1.71 2.52
N LYS A 103 10.87 1.48 3.38
CA LYS A 103 12.16 0.91 2.95
C LYS A 103 12.01 -0.46 2.30
N LYS A 104 11.18 -1.34 2.86
CA LYS A 104 10.91 -2.67 2.25
C LYS A 104 10.13 -2.55 0.96
N ILE A 105 9.14 -1.66 0.89
CA ILE A 105 8.33 -1.39 -0.30
C ILE A 105 9.23 -0.86 -1.43
N ALA A 106 10.05 0.16 -1.16
CA ALA A 106 10.99 0.72 -2.12
C ALA A 106 12.02 -0.31 -2.58
N GLN A 107 12.52 -1.16 -1.66
CA GLN A 107 13.40 -2.27 -2.02
C GLN A 107 12.72 -3.28 -2.95
N ALA A 108 11.47 -3.66 -2.67
CA ALA A 108 10.69 -4.56 -3.52
C ALA A 108 10.46 -3.96 -4.91
N LEU A 109 10.18 -2.65 -4.98
CA LEU A 109 9.99 -1.91 -6.23
C LEU A 109 11.31 -1.60 -6.97
N GLN A 110 12.46 -1.89 -6.35
CA GLN A 110 13.80 -1.53 -6.84
C GLN A 110 14.00 -0.03 -7.05
N LEU A 111 13.38 0.78 -6.19
CA LEU A 111 13.44 2.24 -6.25
C LEU A 111 14.27 2.82 -5.08
N PRO A 112 15.05 3.89 -5.33
CA PRO A 112 15.77 4.58 -4.27
C PRO A 112 14.81 5.46 -3.46
N LEU A 113 14.39 5.00 -2.27
CA LEU A 113 13.43 5.71 -1.40
C LEU A 113 13.80 7.18 -1.14
N GLU A 114 15.08 7.46 -0.92
CA GLU A 114 15.62 8.79 -0.61
C GLU A 114 15.34 9.85 -1.71
N GLN A 115 15.03 9.42 -2.94
CA GLN A 115 14.66 10.35 -4.01
C GLN A 115 13.22 10.87 -3.91
N TYR A 116 12.43 10.29 -3.00
CA TYR A 116 10.99 10.54 -2.87
C TYR A 116 10.57 11.01 -1.46
N LEU A 117 11.51 11.09 -0.51
CA LEU A 117 11.33 11.70 0.83
C LEU A 117 11.74 13.18 0.79
#